data_AF-U2PXD3-F1
#
_entry.id   AF-U2PXD3-F1
#
_cell.length_a   1.000
_cell.length_b   1.000
_cell.length_c   1.000
_cell.angle_alpha   90.00
_cell.angle_beta   90.00
_cell.angle_gamma   90.00
#
_symmetry.space_group_name_H-M   'P 1'
#
loop_
_entity.id
_entity.type
_entity.pdbx_description
1 polymer ?
#
loop_
_entity_poly.entity_id
_entity_poly.type
_entity_poly.pdbx_seq_one_letter_code
_entity_poly.pdbx_strand_id
1 'polypeptide(L)'
;SSLILNRFEYNIKILIYRRLFMKVEEIQKISKELRKDIIEMIYRAKSGHPGGSLSIADILAVLYWKEMNIDPKNPKMENRDRLVLSKGHAAPALYAALIEKGFLGDEGKSLIPTLRKWHSPLQGHPDMKKLAGVEMSTGSLGQGLSAANGMALSAKIYNNDYRVYAILGDGELQEGQIWEAAMTAAHYKLDNLVAIVDYNNLQIDGKVSDVMDVAPIGEKFKAFKWNVIEIEGKSIAISLATLACLSIFLKENRNSLCKTSLKQSFFFQKNHDNFSLIVLINLIKTNIKKILVKCRN
;
A
#
# COMPACT_ATOMS: atom_id res chain seq x y z
N SER A 1 42.63 1.01 -12.22
CA SER A 1 42.46 0.79 -10.77
C SER A 1 41.07 1.21 -10.24
N SER A 2 40.48 2.33 -10.70
CA SER A 2 39.15 2.80 -10.27
C SER A 2 37.94 1.99 -10.78
N LEU A 3 38.07 1.27 -11.90
CA LEU A 3 37.01 0.44 -12.49
C LEU A 3 36.80 -0.92 -11.78
N ILE A 4 37.83 -1.43 -11.07
CA ILE A 4 37.77 -2.73 -10.38
C ILE A 4 37.17 -2.57 -8.97
N LEU A 5 37.47 -1.47 -8.29
CA LEU A 5 36.88 -1.11 -6.99
C LEU A 5 35.35 -0.89 -7.09
N ASN A 6 34.89 -0.22 -8.16
CA ASN A 6 33.44 -0.02 -8.41
C ASN A 6 32.68 -1.34 -8.65
N ARG A 7 33.29 -2.33 -9.33
CA ARG A 7 32.66 -3.65 -9.53
C ARG A 7 32.62 -4.48 -8.26
N PHE A 8 33.62 -4.34 -7.37
CA PHE A 8 33.66 -5.05 -6.09
C PHE A 8 32.62 -4.51 -5.10
N GLU A 9 32.48 -3.18 -4.97
CA GLU A 9 31.42 -2.58 -4.16
C GLU A 9 30.01 -2.88 -4.69
N TYR A 10 29.83 -2.89 -6.02
CA TYR A 10 28.54 -3.22 -6.64
C TYR A 10 28.15 -4.68 -6.41
N ASN A 11 29.11 -5.61 -6.50
CA ASN A 11 28.87 -7.02 -6.23
C ASN A 11 28.67 -7.31 -4.74
N ILE A 12 29.37 -6.61 -3.83
CA ILE A 12 29.12 -6.70 -2.38
C ILE A 12 27.75 -6.13 -2.02
N LYS A 13 27.32 -5.02 -2.63
CA LYS A 13 25.93 -4.54 -2.52
C LYS A 13 24.95 -5.62 -3.00
N ILE A 14 25.13 -6.20 -4.19
CA ILE A 14 24.23 -7.26 -4.67
C ILE A 14 24.19 -8.49 -3.74
N LEU A 15 25.32 -8.89 -3.16
CA LEU A 15 25.42 -10.02 -2.22
C LEU A 15 24.80 -9.71 -0.84
N ILE A 16 24.95 -8.49 -0.33
CA ILE A 16 24.27 -8.00 0.88
C ILE A 16 22.77 -7.87 0.63
N TYR A 17 22.37 -7.40 -0.55
CA TYR A 17 20.96 -7.31 -0.97
C TYR A 17 20.31 -8.69 -1.14
N ARG A 18 21.04 -9.72 -1.59
CA ARG A 18 20.54 -11.12 -1.60
C ARG A 18 20.32 -11.70 -0.20
N ARG A 19 20.95 -11.15 0.84
CA ARG A 19 20.88 -11.62 2.23
C ARG A 19 19.86 -10.87 3.10
N LEU A 20 19.43 -9.67 2.69
CA LEU A 20 18.52 -8.79 3.44
C LEU A 20 17.07 -8.81 2.97
N PHE A 21 16.77 -9.52 1.88
CA PHE A 21 15.41 -9.64 1.37
C PHE A 21 14.85 -10.99 1.82
N MET A 22 13.75 -10.96 2.59
CA MET A 22 12.89 -12.13 2.68
C MET A 22 12.62 -12.65 1.26
N LYS A 23 12.73 -13.96 1.09
CA LYS A 23 12.55 -14.56 -0.23
C LYS A 23 11.11 -14.36 -0.68
N VAL A 24 10.92 -14.24 -2.00
CA VAL A 24 9.56 -14.18 -2.60
C VAL A 24 8.71 -15.35 -2.10
N GLU A 25 9.31 -16.53 -1.91
CA GLU A 25 8.65 -17.70 -1.36
C GLU A 25 8.13 -17.52 0.08
N GLU A 26 8.84 -16.77 0.94
CA GLU A 26 8.40 -16.51 2.32
C GLU A 26 7.18 -15.61 2.35
N ILE A 27 7.15 -14.59 1.50
CA ILE A 27 6.01 -13.67 1.37
C ILE A 27 4.82 -14.38 0.74
N GLN A 28 5.06 -15.29 -0.23
CA GLN A 28 4.03 -16.18 -0.75
C GLN A 28 3.40 -17.04 0.34
N LYS A 29 4.23 -17.58 1.24
CA LYS A 29 3.75 -18.37 2.37
C LYS A 29 2.90 -17.52 3.31
N ILE A 30 3.38 -16.34 3.70
CA ILE A 30 2.62 -15.40 4.54
C ILE A 30 1.28 -15.08 3.88
N SER A 31 1.28 -14.69 2.61
CA SER A 31 0.05 -14.34 1.89
C SER A 31 -0.95 -15.50 1.81
N LYS A 32 -0.47 -16.75 1.70
CA LYS A 32 -1.33 -17.94 1.78
C LYS A 32 -1.94 -18.10 3.18
N GLU A 33 -1.17 -17.87 4.24
CA GLU A 33 -1.71 -17.90 5.61
C GLU A 33 -2.74 -16.78 5.83
N LEU A 34 -2.48 -15.55 5.34
CA LEU A 34 -3.47 -14.47 5.38
C LEU A 34 -4.78 -14.87 4.71
N ARG A 35 -4.73 -15.52 3.54
CA ARG A 35 -5.93 -15.99 2.84
C ARG A 35 -6.68 -17.07 3.61
N LYS A 36 -5.98 -17.99 4.28
CA LYS A 36 -6.62 -19.00 5.15
C LYS A 36 -7.35 -18.32 6.30
N ASP A 37 -6.70 -17.40 7.00
CA ASP A 37 -7.29 -16.66 8.11
C ASP A 37 -8.52 -15.84 7.66
N ILE A 38 -8.45 -15.17 6.51
CA ILE A 38 -9.58 -14.44 5.91
C ILE A 38 -10.78 -15.37 5.69
N ILE A 39 -10.56 -16.53 5.07
CA ILE A 39 -11.62 -17.50 4.77
C ILE A 39 -12.21 -18.03 6.08
N GLU A 40 -11.38 -18.39 7.05
CA GLU A 40 -11.84 -18.90 8.35
C GLU A 40 -12.67 -17.86 9.11
N MET A 41 -12.19 -16.61 9.21
CA MET A 41 -12.93 -15.52 9.85
C MET A 41 -14.33 -15.34 9.23
N ILE A 42 -14.40 -15.26 7.90
CA ILE A 42 -15.67 -15.03 7.19
C ILE A 42 -16.58 -16.26 7.31
N TYR A 43 -16.03 -17.47 7.19
CA TYR A 43 -16.78 -18.72 7.33
C TYR A 43 -17.42 -18.86 8.72
N ARG A 44 -16.72 -18.47 9.78
CA ARG A 44 -17.22 -18.49 11.18
C ARG A 44 -18.20 -17.36 11.45
N ALA A 45 -17.97 -16.19 10.87
CA ALA A 45 -18.86 -15.04 11.00
C ALA A 45 -20.20 -15.22 10.26
N LYS A 46 -20.23 -16.05 9.20
CA LYS A 46 -21.36 -16.17 8.25
C LYS A 46 -21.73 -14.84 7.58
N SER A 47 -20.78 -13.92 7.53
CA SER A 47 -20.92 -12.56 7.01
C SER A 47 -19.54 -11.97 6.75
N GLY A 48 -19.36 -11.24 5.66
CA GLY A 48 -18.09 -10.60 5.31
C GLY A 48 -17.89 -10.42 3.81
N HIS A 49 -16.72 -9.91 3.42
CA HIS A 49 -16.40 -9.55 2.03
C HIS A 49 -15.17 -10.34 1.54
N PRO A 50 -15.33 -11.61 1.14
CA PRO A 50 -14.20 -12.47 0.82
C PRO A 50 -13.41 -11.98 -0.39
N GLY A 51 -14.08 -11.59 -1.48
CA GLY A 51 -13.42 -11.13 -2.71
C GLY A 51 -12.49 -9.94 -2.47
N GLY A 52 -13.02 -8.87 -1.89
CA GLY A 52 -12.26 -7.65 -1.61
C GLY A 52 -11.17 -7.81 -0.53
N SER A 53 -11.26 -8.82 0.34
CA SER A 53 -10.19 -9.16 1.30
C SER A 53 -9.09 -10.02 0.66
N LEU A 54 -9.45 -11.01 -0.14
CA LEU A 54 -8.49 -11.91 -0.79
C LEU A 54 -7.63 -11.22 -1.85
N SER A 55 -8.16 -10.18 -2.50
CA SER A 55 -7.45 -9.39 -3.52
C SER A 55 -6.24 -8.63 -2.96
N ILE A 56 -6.29 -8.22 -1.69
CA ILE A 56 -5.24 -7.40 -1.07
C ILE A 56 -4.27 -8.19 -0.16
N ALA A 57 -4.41 -9.51 -0.06
CA ALA A 57 -3.57 -10.35 0.80
C ALA A 57 -2.07 -10.24 0.44
N ASP A 58 -1.72 -10.27 -0.85
CA ASP A 58 -0.33 -10.12 -1.27
C ASP A 58 0.20 -8.71 -0.95
N ILE A 59 -0.61 -7.68 -1.14
CA ILE A 59 -0.25 -6.29 -0.82
C ILE A 59 0.07 -6.16 0.67
N LEU A 60 -0.81 -6.66 1.53
CA LEU A 60 -0.60 -6.61 2.98
C LEU A 60 0.60 -7.45 3.41
N ALA A 61 0.83 -8.62 2.83
CA ALA A 61 2.00 -9.44 3.12
C ALA A 61 3.30 -8.68 2.82
N VAL A 62 3.40 -7.97 1.69
CA VAL A 62 4.59 -7.18 1.41
C VAL A 62 4.70 -5.97 2.35
N LEU A 63 3.62 -5.21 2.54
CA LEU A 63 3.67 -4.01 3.37
C LEU A 63 4.08 -4.35 4.81
N TYR A 64 3.44 -5.34 5.45
CA TYR A 64 3.69 -5.65 6.86
C TYR A 64 5.00 -6.40 7.13
N TRP A 65 5.51 -7.22 6.21
CA TRP A 65 6.72 -8.00 6.45
C TRP A 65 7.98 -7.45 5.79
N LYS A 66 7.85 -6.54 4.83
CA LYS A 66 9.01 -6.05 4.07
C LYS A 66 9.13 -4.52 4.08
N GLU A 67 8.02 -3.82 3.86
CA GLU A 67 8.10 -2.41 3.46
C GLU A 67 7.86 -1.41 4.58
N MET A 68 6.93 -1.70 5.49
CA MET A 68 6.58 -0.79 6.58
C MET A 68 7.57 -0.90 7.75
N ASN A 69 8.03 0.25 8.23
CA ASN A 69 8.72 0.36 9.51
C ASN A 69 7.71 0.29 10.65
N ILE A 70 7.50 -0.90 11.22
CA ILE A 70 6.53 -1.17 12.28
C ILE A 70 7.10 -2.12 13.32
N ASP A 71 6.66 -1.96 14.57
CA ASP A 71 6.94 -2.88 15.66
C ASP A 71 5.61 -3.39 16.25
N PRO A 72 5.27 -4.69 16.09
CA PRO A 72 4.05 -5.25 16.66
C PRO A 72 4.05 -5.23 18.20
N LYS A 73 5.23 -5.21 18.84
CA LYS A 73 5.35 -5.10 20.31
C LYS A 73 5.19 -3.67 20.80
N ASN A 74 5.34 -2.69 19.91
CA ASN A 74 5.10 -1.28 20.18
C ASN A 74 4.18 -0.66 19.12
N PRO A 75 2.87 -0.99 19.14
CA PRO A 75 1.91 -0.48 18.16
C PRO A 75 1.66 1.03 18.27
N LYS A 76 2.22 1.70 19.28
CA LYS A 76 2.17 3.16 19.46
C LYS A 76 3.51 3.84 19.16
N MET A 77 4.48 3.12 18.57
CA MET A 77 5.76 3.69 18.15
C MET A 77 5.52 4.94 17.30
N GLU A 78 6.04 6.08 17.73
CA GLU A 78 5.72 7.41 17.17
C GLU A 78 6.03 7.53 15.68
N ASN A 79 7.21 7.06 15.27
CA ASN A 79 7.75 7.13 13.91
C ASN A 79 7.52 5.86 13.08
N ARG A 80 6.49 5.09 13.40
CA ARG A 80 6.12 3.92 12.61
C ARG A 80 5.32 4.32 11.38
N ASP A 81 5.48 3.55 10.31
CA ASP A 81 4.63 3.67 9.14
C ASP A 81 3.18 3.32 9.48
N ARG A 82 2.25 3.95 8.76
CA ARG A 82 0.81 3.86 9.00
C ARG A 82 0.11 3.30 7.78
N LEU A 83 -0.89 2.45 7.98
CA LEU A 83 -1.73 1.92 6.92
C LEU A 83 -3.21 2.21 7.21
N VAL A 84 -3.85 2.93 6.30
CA VAL A 84 -5.29 3.17 6.30
C VAL A 84 -5.95 2.25 5.28
N LEU A 85 -6.78 1.32 5.75
CA LEU A 85 -7.61 0.51 4.87
C LEU A 85 -8.88 1.30 4.51
N SER A 86 -8.81 2.12 3.46
CA SER A 86 -9.93 2.98 3.02
C SER A 86 -11.14 2.15 2.59
N LYS A 87 -10.91 1.08 1.83
CA LYS A 87 -11.90 0.03 1.56
C LYS A 87 -12.17 -0.85 2.78
N GLY A 88 -12.72 -0.24 3.83
CA GLY A 88 -12.86 -0.84 5.17
C GLY A 88 -13.63 -2.15 5.20
N HIS A 89 -14.48 -2.44 4.21
CA HIS A 89 -15.19 -3.71 4.11
C HIS A 89 -14.24 -4.93 3.98
N ALA A 90 -13.00 -4.71 3.53
CA ALA A 90 -11.95 -5.70 3.46
C ALA A 90 -11.22 -5.95 4.81
N ALA A 91 -11.82 -5.52 5.93
CA ALA A 91 -11.30 -5.65 7.30
C ALA A 91 -10.66 -7.02 7.62
N PRO A 92 -11.26 -8.17 7.22
CA PRO A 92 -10.65 -9.48 7.49
C PRO A 92 -9.20 -9.61 7.00
N ALA A 93 -8.83 -8.96 5.88
CA ALA A 93 -7.46 -9.01 5.38
C ALA A 93 -6.48 -8.23 6.28
N LEU A 94 -6.90 -7.05 6.74
CA LEU A 94 -6.12 -6.26 7.69
C LEU A 94 -5.97 -7.00 9.03
N TYR A 95 -7.05 -7.60 9.54
CA TYR A 95 -7.01 -8.35 10.78
C TYR A 95 -6.09 -9.57 10.69
N ALA A 96 -6.15 -10.33 9.60
CA ALA A 96 -5.22 -11.43 9.35
C ALA A 96 -3.77 -10.94 9.37
N ALA A 97 -3.48 -9.80 8.72
CA ALA A 97 -2.13 -9.24 8.70
C ALA A 97 -1.65 -8.82 10.10
N LEU A 98 -2.51 -8.17 10.89
CA LEU A 98 -2.19 -7.74 12.25
C LEU A 98 -1.98 -8.95 13.19
N ILE A 99 -2.83 -9.97 13.10
CA ILE A 99 -2.72 -11.22 13.86
C ILE A 99 -1.40 -11.91 13.53
N GLU A 100 -1.14 -12.19 12.26
CA GLU A 100 0.05 -12.91 11.81
C GLU A 100 1.35 -12.12 12.03
N LYS A 101 1.28 -10.78 12.01
CA LYS A 101 2.43 -9.93 12.34
C LYS A 101 2.69 -9.86 13.85
N GLY A 102 1.73 -10.29 14.68
CA GLY A 102 1.88 -10.37 16.14
C GLY A 102 1.44 -9.12 16.90
N PHE A 103 0.64 -8.22 16.29
CA PHE A 103 0.13 -7.02 16.97
C PHE A 103 -0.77 -7.32 18.18
N LEU A 104 -1.31 -8.54 18.24
CA LEU A 104 -2.25 -9.00 19.26
C LEU A 104 -1.62 -10.04 20.20
N GLY A 105 -0.30 -10.20 20.16
CA GLY A 105 0.43 -11.21 20.93
C GLY A 105 -0.01 -12.65 20.60
N ASP A 106 0.30 -13.56 21.51
CA ASP A 106 0.07 -15.00 21.33
C ASP A 106 -1.43 -15.36 21.25
N GLU A 107 -2.29 -14.52 21.82
CA GLU A 107 -3.75 -14.71 21.83
C GLU A 107 -4.41 -14.30 20.52
N GLY A 108 -3.71 -13.60 19.61
CA GLY A 108 -4.29 -13.06 18.38
C GLY A 108 -5.00 -14.10 17.51
N LYS A 109 -4.43 -15.32 17.41
CA LYS A 109 -5.03 -16.42 16.63
C LYS A 109 -6.37 -16.90 17.19
N SER A 110 -6.60 -16.79 18.49
CA SER A 110 -7.87 -17.16 19.12
C SER A 110 -9.03 -16.23 18.75
N LEU A 111 -8.72 -15.03 18.24
CA LEU A 111 -9.73 -14.05 17.82
C LEU A 111 -10.31 -14.33 16.44
N ILE A 112 -9.65 -15.13 15.59
CA ILE A 112 -10.10 -15.49 14.24
C ILE A 112 -11.59 -15.92 14.19
N PRO A 113 -12.08 -16.86 15.01
CA PRO A 113 -13.49 -17.26 14.97
C PRO A 113 -14.48 -16.20 15.48
N THR A 114 -13.99 -15.06 16.00
CA THR A 114 -14.81 -14.04 16.66
C THR A 114 -15.19 -12.87 15.76
N LEU A 115 -14.76 -12.85 14.48
CA LEU A 115 -15.13 -11.78 13.53
C LEU A 115 -16.63 -11.50 13.59
N ARG A 116 -17.00 -10.21 13.72
CA ARG A 116 -18.37 -9.70 13.79
C ARG A 116 -19.21 -10.21 14.97
N LYS A 117 -18.62 -10.94 15.93
CA LYS A 117 -19.32 -11.34 17.15
C LYS A 117 -19.40 -10.18 18.13
N TRP A 118 -20.44 -10.21 18.96
CA TRP A 118 -20.58 -9.31 20.10
C TRP A 118 -19.32 -9.38 21.00
N HIS A 119 -18.86 -8.23 21.49
CA HIS A 119 -17.61 -8.04 22.24
C HIS A 119 -16.29 -8.37 21.53
N SER A 120 -16.28 -8.87 20.28
CA SER A 120 -15.02 -9.08 19.56
C SER A 120 -14.35 -7.75 19.23
N PRO A 121 -13.01 -7.64 19.28
CA PRO A 121 -12.32 -6.49 18.71
C PRO A 121 -12.30 -6.52 17.16
N LEU A 122 -12.55 -7.68 16.54
CA LEU A 122 -12.62 -7.87 15.09
C LEU A 122 -14.01 -7.48 14.57
N GLN A 123 -14.23 -6.19 14.40
CA GLN A 123 -15.51 -5.63 13.95
C GLN A 123 -15.77 -5.87 12.45
N GLY A 124 -16.99 -5.59 11.98
CA GLY A 124 -17.34 -5.79 10.56
C GLY A 124 -16.59 -4.87 9.60
N HIS A 125 -16.14 -3.73 10.12
CA HIS A 125 -15.22 -2.76 9.52
C HIS A 125 -14.20 -2.34 10.61
N PRO A 126 -12.99 -1.86 10.26
CA PRO A 126 -11.97 -1.49 11.24
C PRO A 126 -12.48 -0.50 12.29
N ASP A 127 -12.14 -0.74 13.55
CA ASP A 127 -12.36 0.19 14.66
C ASP A 127 -11.02 0.44 15.36
N MET A 128 -10.48 1.65 15.18
CA MET A 128 -9.17 2.03 15.70
C MET A 128 -9.11 2.08 17.23
N LYS A 129 -10.24 2.10 17.92
CA LYS A 129 -10.30 2.08 19.39
C LYS A 129 -10.29 0.68 19.97
N LYS A 130 -10.58 -0.35 19.17
CA LYS A 130 -10.70 -1.74 19.62
C LYS A 130 -9.51 -2.62 19.27
N LEU A 131 -8.73 -2.28 18.24
CA LEU A 131 -7.67 -3.14 17.76
C LEU A 131 -6.36 -2.36 17.52
N ALA A 132 -5.29 -2.80 18.19
CA ALA A 132 -3.96 -2.22 17.98
C ALA A 132 -3.49 -2.45 16.54
N GLY A 133 -2.86 -1.43 15.95
CA GLY A 133 -2.42 -1.44 14.55
C GLY A 133 -3.49 -1.08 13.52
N VAL A 134 -4.73 -0.79 13.95
CA VAL A 134 -5.74 -0.12 13.12
C VAL A 134 -5.58 1.39 13.28
N GLU A 135 -5.20 2.08 12.21
CA GLU A 135 -4.93 3.54 12.24
C GLU A 135 -6.18 4.41 12.21
N MET A 136 -7.26 3.91 11.63
CA MET A 136 -8.48 4.67 11.38
C MET A 136 -9.67 3.73 11.38
N SER A 137 -10.77 4.16 12.00
CA SER A 137 -12.05 3.50 11.81
C SER A 137 -12.57 3.83 10.41
N THR A 138 -12.69 2.83 9.55
CA THR A 138 -13.16 2.98 8.16
C THR A 138 -14.41 2.13 7.94
N GLY A 139 -15.07 2.28 6.79
CA GLY A 139 -16.29 1.54 6.45
C GLY A 139 -17.22 2.36 5.58
N SER A 140 -17.36 3.65 5.89
CA SER A 140 -17.83 4.65 4.92
C SER A 140 -16.73 4.85 3.89
N LEU A 141 -16.98 4.44 2.65
CA LEU A 141 -16.04 4.57 1.54
C LEU A 141 -15.70 6.05 1.29
N GLY A 142 -14.52 6.31 0.73
CA GLY A 142 -14.05 7.66 0.38
C GLY A 142 -13.32 8.39 1.51
N GLN A 143 -13.55 8.01 2.77
CA GLN A 143 -13.01 8.75 3.92
C GLN A 143 -11.54 8.45 4.24
N GLY A 144 -11.08 7.23 3.95
CA GLY A 144 -9.76 6.76 4.39
C GLY A 144 -8.60 7.54 3.76
N LEU A 145 -8.68 7.91 2.47
CA LEU A 145 -7.64 8.72 1.84
C LEU A 145 -7.53 10.12 2.43
N SER A 146 -8.66 10.75 2.80
CA SER A 146 -8.65 12.03 3.51
C SER A 146 -7.98 11.94 4.88
N ALA A 147 -8.25 10.87 5.64
CA ALA A 147 -7.58 10.62 6.91
C ALA A 147 -6.07 10.37 6.72
N ALA A 148 -5.70 9.60 5.70
CA ALA A 148 -4.30 9.35 5.33
C ALA A 148 -3.55 10.64 4.96
N ASN A 149 -4.20 11.58 4.27
CA ASN A 149 -3.64 12.92 4.02
C ASN A 149 -3.31 13.65 5.32
N GLY A 150 -4.23 13.65 6.29
CA GLY A 150 -4.00 14.27 7.60
C GLY A 150 -2.81 13.67 8.34
N MET A 151 -2.68 12.34 8.31
CA MET A 151 -1.53 11.64 8.89
C MET A 151 -0.22 12.00 8.18
N ALA A 152 -0.20 12.02 6.84
CA ALA A 152 1.00 12.34 6.07
C ALA A 152 1.41 13.82 6.23
N LEU A 153 0.42 14.73 6.26
CA LEU A 153 0.63 16.14 6.52
C LEU A 153 1.20 16.37 7.92
N SER A 154 0.69 15.66 8.94
CA SER A 154 1.23 15.71 10.29
C SER A 154 2.70 15.30 10.32
N ALA A 155 3.08 14.20 9.67
CA ALA A 155 4.50 13.82 9.56
C ALA A 155 5.37 14.95 8.99
N LYS A 156 4.90 15.65 7.95
CA LYS A 156 5.65 16.78 7.37
C LYS A 156 5.76 17.97 8.32
N ILE A 157 4.68 18.33 8.99
CA ILE A 157 4.65 19.47 9.94
C ILE A 157 5.64 19.23 11.08
N TYR A 158 5.69 18.02 11.60
CA TYR A 158 6.55 17.64 12.72
C TYR A 158 7.91 17.07 12.29
N ASN A 159 8.23 17.11 10.99
CA ASN A 159 9.48 16.58 10.43
C ASN A 159 9.77 15.12 10.82
N ASN A 160 8.72 14.28 10.84
CA ASN A 160 8.81 12.85 11.06
C ASN A 160 9.00 12.11 9.73
N ASP A 161 9.82 11.05 9.75
CA ASP A 161 10.23 10.31 8.54
C ASP A 161 9.29 9.17 8.14
N TYR A 162 8.19 8.97 8.87
CA TYR A 162 7.25 7.89 8.59
C TYR A 162 6.41 8.14 7.34
N ARG A 163 6.00 7.04 6.73
CA ARG A 163 5.13 7.00 5.55
C ARG A 163 3.73 6.55 5.91
N VAL A 164 2.76 7.06 5.15
CA VAL A 164 1.37 6.65 5.22
C VAL A 164 1.00 5.92 3.94
N TYR A 165 0.38 4.76 4.08
CA TYR A 165 -0.17 3.95 3.00
C TYR A 165 -1.70 3.96 3.10
N ALA A 166 -2.39 4.11 1.97
CA ALA A 166 -3.84 4.00 1.89
C ALA A 166 -4.23 2.96 0.84
N ILE A 167 -4.98 1.93 1.22
CA ILE A 167 -5.51 0.93 0.27
C ILE A 167 -6.96 1.29 -0.05
N LEU A 168 -7.23 1.49 -1.34
CA LEU A 168 -8.53 1.90 -1.88
C LEU A 168 -9.15 0.80 -2.73
N GLY A 169 -10.48 0.79 -2.81
CA GLY A 169 -11.20 0.08 -3.86
C GLY A 169 -11.32 0.93 -5.13
N ASP A 170 -11.49 0.29 -6.28
CA ASP A 170 -11.84 0.96 -7.52
C ASP A 170 -13.29 1.50 -7.53
N GLY A 171 -14.25 0.72 -7.04
CA GLY A 171 -15.63 1.23 -6.82
C GLY A 171 -15.67 2.38 -5.81
N GLU A 172 -14.77 2.40 -4.82
CA GLU A 172 -14.62 3.51 -3.88
C GLU A 172 -14.17 4.82 -4.57
N LEU A 173 -13.50 4.76 -5.72
CA LEU A 173 -13.08 5.97 -6.44
C LEU A 173 -14.25 6.76 -7.05
N GLN A 174 -15.47 6.22 -7.00
CA GLN A 174 -16.69 6.95 -7.37
C GLN A 174 -17.05 8.04 -6.34
N GLU A 175 -16.56 7.92 -5.10
CA GLU A 175 -16.77 8.93 -4.07
C GLU A 175 -16.01 10.22 -4.38
N GLY A 176 -16.71 11.35 -4.41
CA GLY A 176 -16.12 12.67 -4.67
C GLY A 176 -14.98 13.03 -3.72
N GLN A 177 -15.10 12.58 -2.46
CA GLN A 177 -14.12 12.79 -1.40
C GLN A 177 -12.72 12.23 -1.75
N ILE A 178 -12.63 11.16 -2.55
CA ILE A 178 -11.34 10.64 -3.03
C ILE A 178 -10.61 11.67 -3.88
N TRP A 179 -11.33 12.38 -4.74
CA TRP A 179 -10.75 13.36 -5.66
C TRP A 179 -10.38 14.67 -4.94
N GLU A 180 -11.15 15.07 -3.93
CA GLU A 180 -10.76 16.12 -3.00
C GLU A 180 -9.44 15.75 -2.31
N ALA A 181 -9.34 14.54 -1.76
CA ALA A 181 -8.13 14.06 -1.10
C ALA A 181 -6.94 13.94 -2.07
N ALA A 182 -7.16 13.50 -3.31
CA ALA A 182 -6.13 13.48 -4.35
C ALA A 182 -5.59 14.89 -4.65
N MET A 183 -6.48 15.89 -4.72
CA MET A 183 -6.12 17.30 -4.89
C MET A 183 -5.34 17.84 -3.70
N THR A 184 -5.81 17.58 -2.47
CA THR A 184 -5.16 17.98 -1.23
C THR A 184 -3.74 17.44 -1.15
N ALA A 185 -3.54 16.14 -1.40
CA ALA A 185 -2.23 15.52 -1.34
C ALA A 185 -1.23 16.22 -2.25
N ALA A 186 -1.62 16.47 -3.51
CA ALA A 186 -0.77 17.16 -4.48
C ALA A 186 -0.49 18.62 -4.09
N HIS A 187 -1.50 19.34 -3.61
CA HIS A 187 -1.36 20.72 -3.14
C HIS A 187 -0.31 20.85 -2.03
N TYR A 188 -0.43 20.01 -1.00
CA TYR A 188 0.48 19.97 0.15
C TYR A 188 1.75 19.14 -0.10
N LYS A 189 1.94 18.61 -1.31
CA LYS A 189 3.12 17.85 -1.73
C LYS A 189 3.42 16.68 -0.77
N LEU A 190 2.41 15.89 -0.41
CA LEU A 190 2.53 14.77 0.51
C LEU A 190 3.28 13.58 -0.12
N ASP A 191 4.60 13.70 -0.28
CA ASP A 191 5.51 12.67 -0.84
C ASP A 191 5.80 11.49 0.10
N ASN A 192 5.33 11.59 1.33
CA ASN A 192 5.26 10.52 2.32
C ASN A 192 3.88 9.83 2.34
N LEU A 193 3.06 10.01 1.31
CA LEU A 193 1.79 9.29 1.11
C LEU A 193 1.86 8.38 -0.12
N VAL A 194 1.41 7.14 0.05
CA VAL A 194 1.23 6.16 -1.03
C VAL A 194 -0.22 5.67 -1.02
N ALA A 195 -0.91 5.84 -2.14
CA ALA A 195 -2.23 5.28 -2.36
C ALA A 195 -2.11 4.03 -3.25
N ILE A 196 -2.84 2.98 -2.91
CA ILE A 196 -2.84 1.70 -3.62
C ILE A 196 -4.28 1.39 -3.99
N VAL A 197 -4.60 1.47 -5.27
CA VAL A 197 -5.93 1.13 -5.79
C VAL A 197 -5.95 -0.34 -6.16
N ASP A 198 -6.73 -1.12 -5.42
CA ASP A 198 -7.09 -2.50 -5.76
C ASP A 198 -8.11 -2.46 -6.91
N TYR A 199 -7.60 -2.52 -8.15
CA TYR A 199 -8.41 -2.44 -9.37
C TYR A 199 -8.84 -3.84 -9.83
N ASN A 200 -9.90 -4.32 -9.21
CA ASN A 200 -10.47 -5.64 -9.43
C ASN A 200 -11.70 -5.65 -10.36
N ASN A 201 -12.11 -4.47 -10.81
CA ASN A 201 -13.25 -4.17 -11.66
C ASN A 201 -14.58 -4.73 -11.14
N LEU A 202 -14.75 -4.86 -9.82
CA LEU A 202 -15.97 -5.37 -9.19
C LEU A 202 -16.44 -4.47 -8.04
N GLN A 203 -17.75 -4.29 -7.97
CA GLN A 203 -18.47 -3.66 -6.86
C GLN A 203 -19.72 -4.48 -6.51
N ILE A 204 -20.58 -3.97 -5.61
CA ILE A 204 -21.74 -4.73 -5.11
C ILE A 204 -22.68 -5.12 -6.25
N ASP A 205 -23.05 -4.17 -7.11
CA ASP A 205 -24.08 -4.37 -8.16
C ASP A 205 -23.50 -4.82 -9.52
N GLY A 206 -22.25 -5.27 -9.56
CA GLY A 206 -21.62 -5.80 -10.78
C GLY A 206 -20.23 -5.25 -11.03
N LYS A 207 -19.82 -5.23 -12.30
CA LYS A 207 -18.52 -4.67 -12.68
C LYS A 207 -18.54 -3.16 -12.56
N VAL A 208 -17.42 -2.57 -12.13
CA VAL A 208 -17.28 -1.11 -12.06
C VAL A 208 -17.50 -0.48 -13.43
N SER A 209 -16.97 -1.10 -14.49
CA SER A 209 -17.17 -0.69 -15.89
C SER A 209 -18.64 -0.66 -16.35
N ASP A 210 -19.49 -1.47 -15.74
CA ASP A 210 -20.90 -1.63 -16.16
C ASP A 210 -21.82 -0.73 -15.32
N VAL A 211 -21.46 -0.48 -14.05
CA VAL A 211 -22.25 0.34 -13.12
C VAL A 211 -21.90 1.82 -13.23
N MET A 212 -20.62 2.18 -13.06
CA MET A 212 -20.13 3.55 -13.15
C MET A 212 -18.61 3.54 -13.36
N ASP A 213 -18.21 3.61 -14.63
CA ASP A 213 -16.81 3.44 -15.00
C ASP A 213 -15.92 4.58 -14.49
N VAL A 214 -14.89 4.22 -13.73
CA VAL A 214 -13.88 5.14 -13.20
C VAL A 214 -12.61 5.16 -14.04
N ALA A 215 -12.49 4.33 -15.07
CA ALA A 215 -11.37 4.39 -16.01
C ALA A 215 -11.36 5.72 -16.81
N PRO A 216 -10.20 6.14 -17.34
CA PRO A 216 -8.85 5.64 -17.04
C PRO A 216 -8.36 6.17 -15.68
N ILE A 217 -8.16 5.27 -14.70
CA ILE A 217 -7.80 5.64 -13.32
C ILE A 217 -6.43 6.32 -13.26
N GLY A 218 -5.41 5.74 -13.92
CA GLY A 218 -4.07 6.28 -13.88
C GLY A 218 -3.96 7.69 -14.46
N GLU A 219 -4.65 7.98 -15.57
CA GLU A 219 -4.68 9.32 -16.17
C GLU A 219 -5.41 10.33 -15.28
N LYS A 220 -6.51 9.93 -14.61
CA LYS A 220 -7.18 10.80 -13.63
C LYS A 220 -6.23 11.19 -12.50
N PHE A 221 -5.55 10.24 -11.87
CA PHE A 221 -4.58 10.57 -10.81
C PHE A 221 -3.38 11.39 -11.32
N LYS A 222 -2.87 11.14 -12.54
CA LYS A 222 -1.85 11.98 -13.17
C LYS A 222 -2.33 13.43 -13.34
N ALA A 223 -3.61 13.64 -13.70
CA ALA A 223 -4.20 14.98 -13.80
C ALA A 223 -4.26 15.69 -12.43
N PHE A 224 -4.47 14.94 -11.35
CA PHE A 224 -4.31 15.41 -9.97
C PHE A 224 -2.84 15.51 -9.51
N LYS A 225 -1.87 15.38 -10.42
CA LYS A 225 -0.42 15.51 -10.19
C LYS A 225 0.22 14.39 -9.36
N TRP A 226 -0.41 13.22 -9.28
CA TRP A 226 0.22 12.04 -8.70
C TRP A 226 1.19 11.38 -9.69
N ASN A 227 2.23 10.74 -9.15
CA ASN A 227 3.02 9.76 -9.89
C ASN A 227 2.28 8.42 -9.86
N VAL A 228 2.19 7.78 -11.00
CA VAL A 228 1.33 6.60 -11.19
C VAL A 228 2.16 5.46 -11.74
N ILE A 229 2.04 4.30 -11.09
CA ILE A 229 2.65 3.04 -11.48
C ILE A 229 1.50 2.04 -11.64
N GLU A 230 1.22 1.65 -12.88
CA GLU A 230 0.23 0.63 -13.19
C GLU A 230 0.92 -0.72 -13.27
N ILE A 231 0.28 -1.73 -12.69
CA ILE A 231 0.84 -3.06 -12.52
C ILE A 231 -0.23 -4.06 -12.91
N GLU A 232 0.06 -4.82 -13.95
CA GLU A 232 -0.82 -5.87 -14.45
C GLU A 232 -0.38 -7.23 -13.88
N GLY A 233 -1.30 -7.98 -13.26
CA GLY A 233 -1.08 -9.38 -12.89
C GLY A 233 -1.14 -9.68 -11.39
N LYS A 234 -1.52 -10.93 -11.07
CA LYS A 234 -1.76 -11.43 -9.71
C LYS A 234 -0.51 -11.89 -8.94
N SER A 235 0.69 -11.77 -9.53
CA SER A 235 1.88 -12.38 -8.94
C SER A 235 2.46 -11.49 -7.84
N ILE A 236 2.63 -12.05 -6.65
CA ILE A 236 3.35 -11.41 -5.56
C ILE A 236 4.81 -11.07 -5.90
N ALA A 237 5.42 -11.76 -6.87
CA ALA A 237 6.72 -11.36 -7.40
C ALA A 237 6.65 -9.98 -8.06
N ILE A 238 5.51 -9.66 -8.69
CA ILE A 238 5.22 -8.35 -9.26
C ILE A 238 4.96 -7.35 -8.13
N SER A 239 4.14 -7.68 -7.12
CA SER A 239 3.96 -6.82 -5.94
C SER A 239 5.29 -6.49 -5.23
N LEU A 240 6.20 -7.46 -5.17
CA LEU A 240 7.53 -7.31 -4.57
C LEU A 240 8.52 -6.53 -5.42
N ALA A 241 8.51 -6.76 -6.74
CA ALA A 241 9.28 -5.99 -7.69
C ALA A 241 8.83 -4.53 -7.68
N THR A 242 7.53 -4.29 -7.64
CA THR A 242 6.96 -2.95 -7.53
C THR A 242 7.36 -2.29 -6.22
N LEU A 243 7.20 -2.94 -5.07
CA LEU A 243 7.54 -2.34 -3.79
C LEU A 243 9.06 -2.12 -3.65
N ALA A 244 9.89 -3.03 -4.17
CA ALA A 244 11.33 -2.81 -4.30
C ALA A 244 11.65 -1.61 -5.21
N CYS A 245 10.97 -1.46 -6.35
CA CYS A 245 11.11 -0.29 -7.22
C CYS A 245 10.61 0.99 -6.52
N LEU A 246 9.54 0.91 -5.73
CA LEU A 246 9.02 1.99 -4.90
C LEU A 246 10.07 2.43 -3.87
N SER A 247 10.65 1.48 -3.15
CA SER A 247 11.68 1.68 -2.13
C SER A 247 12.94 2.30 -2.70
N ILE A 248 13.40 1.83 -3.87
CA ILE A 248 14.55 2.40 -4.59
C ILE A 248 14.23 3.82 -5.07
N PHE A 249 13.12 3.99 -5.78
CA PHE A 249 12.69 5.30 -6.29
C PHE A 249 12.54 6.34 -5.18
N LEU A 250 11.98 5.95 -4.03
CA LEU A 250 11.76 6.83 -2.89
C LEU A 250 13.04 7.09 -2.07
N LYS A 251 14.00 6.16 -2.03
CA LYS A 251 15.32 6.39 -1.41
C LYS A 251 16.19 7.32 -2.24
N GLU A 252 16.15 7.19 -3.57
CA GLU A 252 16.89 8.07 -4.49
C GLU A 252 16.39 9.52 -4.42
N ASN A 253 15.07 9.72 -4.28
CA ASN A 253 14.48 11.06 -4.10
C ASN A 253 14.62 11.66 -2.69
N ARG A 254 15.05 10.89 -1.68
CA ARG A 254 15.38 11.44 -0.35
C ARG A 254 16.78 12.09 -0.30
N ASN A 255 17.73 11.64 -1.11
CA ASN A 255 19.15 11.97 -0.92
C ASN A 255 19.84 12.73 -2.07
N SER A 256 19.22 12.97 -3.24
CA SER A 256 19.92 13.76 -4.27
C SER A 256 19.03 14.33 -5.37
N LEU A 257 19.50 15.45 -5.94
CA LEU A 257 19.08 16.13 -7.15
C LEU A 257 19.00 15.26 -8.44
N CYS A 258 19.09 13.94 -8.36
CA CYS A 258 19.10 13.06 -9.52
C CYS A 258 17.73 12.42 -9.74
N LYS A 259 16.97 12.96 -10.69
CA LYS A 259 15.78 12.32 -11.21
C LYS A 259 16.12 11.37 -12.34
N THR A 260 16.03 10.08 -12.07
CA THR A 260 15.89 9.04 -13.09
C THR A 260 14.41 8.83 -13.38
N SER A 261 13.99 9.13 -14.61
CA SER A 261 12.68 8.71 -15.11
C SER A 261 12.75 7.21 -15.43
N LEU A 262 12.47 6.37 -14.43
CA LEU A 262 12.22 4.95 -14.65
C LEU A 262 10.87 4.80 -15.39
N LYS A 263 10.91 4.90 -16.72
CA LYS A 263 9.90 4.31 -17.59
C LYS A 263 10.22 2.83 -17.71
N GLN A 264 9.69 2.02 -16.78
CA GLN A 264 9.77 0.57 -16.90
C GLN A 264 8.35 0.02 -16.90
N SER A 265 7.82 -0.17 -18.11
CA SER A 265 6.66 -1.01 -18.35
C SER A 265 7.16 -2.46 -18.29
N PHE A 266 6.94 -3.14 -17.18
CA PHE A 266 7.22 -4.56 -17.09
C PHE A 266 6.03 -5.33 -17.64
N PHE A 267 6.12 -5.76 -18.90
CA PHE A 267 5.20 -6.73 -19.48
C PHE A 267 5.60 -8.12 -19.00
N PHE A 268 4.75 -8.76 -18.21
CA PHE A 268 4.81 -10.20 -17.96
C PHE A 268 3.52 -10.86 -18.41
N GLN A 269 3.69 -12.03 -19.03
CA GLN A 269 2.78 -12.70 -19.95
C GLN A 269 1.38 -13.00 -19.34
N LYS A 270 0.36 -12.76 -20.18
CA LYS A 270 -1.06 -13.05 -19.99
C LYS A 270 -1.30 -14.43 -19.38
N ASN A 271 -1.89 -14.49 -18.20
CA ASN A 271 -2.69 -15.62 -17.77
C ASN A 271 -4.08 -15.09 -17.43
N HIS A 272 -5.09 -15.70 -18.05
CA HIS A 272 -6.49 -15.31 -17.95
C HIS A 272 -6.94 -15.32 -16.50
N ASP A 273 -7.17 -14.12 -15.96
CA ASP A 273 -8.09 -13.72 -14.89
C ASP A 273 -7.64 -12.33 -14.38
N ASN A 274 -8.40 -11.29 -14.72
CA ASN A 274 -7.95 -9.89 -14.65
C ASN A 274 -8.06 -9.30 -13.23
N PHE A 275 -6.95 -9.16 -12.50
CA PHE A 275 -6.80 -8.16 -11.44
C PHE A 275 -5.63 -7.24 -11.81
N SER A 276 -5.84 -5.93 -11.70
CA SER A 276 -4.82 -4.91 -11.93
C SER A 276 -4.60 -4.13 -10.64
N LEU A 277 -3.37 -3.65 -10.43
CA LEU A 277 -3.01 -2.86 -9.27
C LEU A 277 -2.50 -1.51 -9.76
N ILE A 278 -3.01 -0.41 -9.20
CA ILE A 278 -2.50 0.92 -9.50
C ILE A 278 -1.89 1.48 -8.23
N VAL A 279 -0.56 1.60 -8.22
CA VAL A 279 0.17 2.23 -7.13
C VAL A 279 0.39 3.68 -7.49
N LEU A 280 -0.11 4.55 -6.61
CA LEU A 280 -0.11 5.98 -6.76
C LEU A 280 0.81 6.54 -5.69
N ILE A 281 1.88 7.19 -6.13
CA ILE A 281 2.81 7.87 -5.24
C ILE A 281 2.70 9.35 -5.53
N ASN A 282 2.49 10.19 -4.54
CA ASN A 282 2.45 11.62 -4.80
C ASN A 282 3.88 12.20 -4.83
N LEU A 283 4.53 12.24 -6.00
CA LEU A 283 5.90 12.76 -6.13
C LEU A 283 5.94 14.01 -6.98
N ILE A 284 6.73 15.00 -6.55
CA ILE A 284 6.93 16.22 -7.31
C ILE A 284 7.84 15.94 -8.52
N LYS A 285 7.34 16.21 -9.74
CA LYS A 285 8.23 16.68 -10.81
C LYS A 285 8.75 18.09 -10.47
N THR A 286 9.73 18.24 -9.56
CA THR A 286 10.57 19.46 -9.51
C THR A 286 10.97 19.93 -10.91
N ASN A 287 10.63 21.18 -11.23
CA ASN A 287 10.89 21.84 -12.50
C ASN A 287 12.39 21.84 -12.83
N ILE A 288 12.78 21.12 -13.89
CA ILE A 288 14.16 21.07 -14.42
C ILE A 288 14.60 22.44 -15.00
N LYS A 289 13.66 23.36 -15.26
CA LYS A 289 13.96 24.62 -15.98
C LYS A 289 14.66 25.73 -15.18
N LYS A 290 14.95 25.59 -13.87
CA LYS A 290 15.62 26.64 -13.08
C LYS A 290 17.07 26.35 -12.65
N ILE A 291 17.66 25.21 -13.02
CA ILE A 291 19.04 24.85 -12.65
C ILE A 291 20.03 24.99 -13.83
N LEU A 292 19.56 25.24 -15.06
CA LEU A 292 20.43 25.37 -16.25
C LEU A 292 20.93 26.79 -16.58
N VAL A 293 20.77 27.79 -15.70
CA VAL A 293 21.24 29.17 -15.95
C VAL A 293 22.30 29.67 -14.93
N LYS A 294 22.91 28.78 -14.14
CA LYS A 294 24.04 29.17 -13.27
C LYS A 294 25.34 28.38 -13.45
N CYS A 295 25.49 27.70 -14.59
CA CYS A 295 26.76 27.09 -15.01
C CYS A 295 27.22 27.58 -16.39
N ARG A 296 26.96 28.85 -16.69
CA ARG A 296 27.65 29.63 -17.73
C ARG A 296 27.90 31.03 -17.20
N ASN A 297 28.97 31.13 -16.41
CA ASN A 297 29.91 32.25 -16.26
C ASN A 297 30.89 31.88 -15.16
#